data_AF-A0A0L8GJE2-F1
#
_entry.id   AF-A0A0L8GJE2-F1
#
_cell.length_a   1.000
_cell.length_b   1.000
_cell.length_c   1.000
_cell.angle_alpha   90.00
_cell.angle_beta   90.00
_cell.angle_gamma   90.00
#
_symmetry.space_group_name_H-M   'P 1'
#
loop_
_entity.id
_entity.type
_entity.pdbx_description
1 polymer ?
#
loop_
_entity_poly.entity_id
_entity_poly.type
_entity_poly.pdbx_seq_one_letter_code
_entity_poly.pdbx_strand_id
1 'polypeptide(L)'
;MPSSCIVKGCKSVQKKNQAIHFYRLPWNDRPLLRKWVERAGYNLNDPSDVERISKESSRVCSLHFKNNVRMGKKDLPRINLLGKEINM
;
A
#
# COMPACT_ATOMS: atom_id res chain seq x y z
N MET A 1 -4.79 -16.27 -3.88
CA MET A 1 -4.17 -15.86 -2.59
C MET A 1 -4.84 -14.59 -2.09
N PRO A 2 -5.04 -14.42 -0.77
CA PRO A 2 -5.53 -13.16 -0.22
C PRO A 2 -4.52 -12.04 -0.50
N SER A 3 -5.00 -10.85 -0.84
CA SER A 3 -4.11 -9.71 -1.06
C SER A 3 -3.50 -9.24 0.27
N SER A 4 -2.19 -8.98 0.30
CA SER A 4 -1.51 -8.35 1.44
C SER A 4 -1.12 -6.92 1.11
N CYS A 5 -1.07 -6.07 2.15
CA CYS A 5 -0.50 -4.74 2.00
C CYS A 5 1.02 -4.84 1.84
N ILE A 6 1.58 -4.17 0.85
CA ILE A 6 3.02 -4.17 0.65
C ILE A 6 3.77 -3.23 1.60
N VAL A 7 3.14 -2.15 2.09
CA VAL A 7 3.83 -1.16 2.93
C VAL A 7 4.62 -1.85 4.05
N LYS A 8 5.94 -1.63 4.11
CA LYS A 8 6.84 -2.28 5.08
C LYS A 8 6.29 -2.09 6.50
N GLY A 9 6.17 -3.19 7.24
CA GLY A 9 5.61 -3.22 8.59
C GLY A 9 4.08 -3.30 8.68
N CYS A 10 3.35 -3.14 7.57
CA CYS A 10 1.90 -3.28 7.56
C CYS A 10 1.49 -4.76 7.57
N LYS A 11 0.69 -5.17 8.56
CA LYS A 11 0.18 -6.54 8.71
C LYS A 11 -1.24 -6.72 8.16
N SER A 12 -1.77 -5.73 7.44
CA SER A 12 -3.10 -5.82 6.84
C SER A 12 -3.13 -6.88 5.74
N VAL A 13 -4.02 -7.85 5.90
CA VAL A 13 -4.32 -8.91 4.93
C VAL A 13 -5.80 -8.91 4.62
N GLN A 14 -6.16 -9.24 3.39
CA GLN A 14 -7.56 -9.28 2.97
C GLN A 14 -8.30 -10.43 3.67
N LYS A 15 -9.29 -10.09 4.52
CA LYS A 15 -10.16 -11.03 5.22
C LYS A 15 -11.62 -10.86 4.76
N LYS A 16 -12.42 -11.92 4.82
CA LYS A 16 -13.87 -11.82 4.63
C LYS A 16 -14.45 -10.93 5.75
N ASN A 17 -15.42 -10.08 5.41
CA ASN A 17 -16.11 -9.15 6.33
C ASN A 17 -15.26 -8.05 6.96
N GLN A 18 -14.12 -7.67 6.37
CA GLN A 18 -13.33 -6.53 6.83
C GLN A 18 -13.58 -5.28 5.97
N ALA A 19 -13.74 -4.12 6.62
CA ALA A 19 -13.95 -2.82 5.97
C ALA A 19 -12.67 -2.23 5.31
N ILE A 20 -11.56 -2.98 5.28
CA ILE A 20 -10.31 -2.51 4.67
C ILE A 20 -10.31 -2.85 3.18
N HIS A 21 -10.26 -1.81 2.35
CA HIS A 21 -10.04 -1.97 0.91
C HIS A 21 -8.55 -2.17 0.60
N PHE A 22 -8.26 -2.94 -0.45
CA PHE A 22 -6.92 -3.19 -0.94
C PHE A 22 -6.79 -2.68 -2.38
N TYR A 23 -6.08 -1.56 -2.56
CA TYR A 23 -5.95 -0.91 -3.87
C TYR A 23 -4.79 -1.49 -4.67
N ARG A 24 -5.02 -1.70 -5.97
CA ARG A 24 -3.97 -2.06 -6.92
C ARG A 24 -2.97 -0.93 -7.06
N LEU A 25 -1.70 -1.30 -7.19
CA LEU A 25 -0.65 -0.38 -7.60
C LEU A 25 -0.99 0.24 -8.96
N PRO A 26 -0.66 1.52 -9.19
CA PRO A 26 -1.00 2.23 -10.41
C PRO A 26 -0.03 1.89 -11.56
N TRP A 27 -0.01 0.64 -12.00
CA TRP A 27 0.92 0.13 -13.04
C TRP A 27 0.89 0.88 -14.37
N ASN A 28 -0.25 1.50 -14.70
CA ASN A 28 -0.43 2.28 -15.91
C ASN A 28 0.11 3.73 -15.79
N ASP A 29 0.52 4.15 -14.58
CA ASP A 29 1.10 5.47 -14.29
C ASP A 29 2.45 5.25 -13.60
N ARG A 30 3.51 5.09 -14.41
CA ARG A 30 4.87 4.80 -13.90
C ARG A 30 5.38 5.84 -12.88
N PRO A 31 5.22 7.17 -13.10
CA PRO A 31 5.58 8.16 -12.10
C PRO A 31 4.86 7.97 -10.76
N LEU A 32 3.56 7.67 -10.78
CA LEU A 32 2.79 7.44 -9.56
C LEU A 32 3.15 6.10 -8.90
N LEU A 33 3.37 5.06 -9.69
CA LEU A 33 3.83 3.75 -9.23
C LEU A 33 5.12 3.89 -8.42
N ARG A 34 6.10 4.61 -8.97
CA ARG A 34 7.37 4.87 -8.29
C ARG A 34 7.14 5.51 -6.92
N LYS A 35 6.34 6.56 -6.87
CA LYS A 35 5.99 7.24 -5.60
C LYS A 35 5.29 6.30 -4.62
N TRP A 36 4.40 5.42 -5.08
CA TRP A 36 3.72 4.45 -4.22
C TRP A 36 4.68 3.41 -3.64
N VAL A 37 5.62 2.93 -4.45
CA VAL A 37 6.61 1.93 -4.05
C VAL A 37 7.62 2.52 -3.06
N GLU A 38 8.12 3.72 -3.34
CA GLU A 38 8.97 4.49 -2.40
C GLU A 38 8.24 4.75 -1.08
N ARG A 39 6.96 5.16 -1.15
CA ARG A 39 6.06 5.29 0.01
C ARG A 39 5.60 3.96 0.61
N ALA A 40 5.96 2.82 0.05
CA ALA A 40 5.79 1.54 0.70
C ALA A 40 7.08 1.08 1.40
N GLY A 41 8.16 1.86 1.28
CA GLY A 41 9.47 1.60 1.86
C GLY A 41 10.39 0.80 0.95
N TYR A 42 10.09 0.67 -0.34
CA TYR A 42 10.90 -0.11 -1.29
C TYR A 42 11.63 0.79 -2.28
N ASN A 43 12.75 0.30 -2.79
CA ASN A 43 13.53 0.97 -3.83
C ASN A 43 13.38 0.23 -5.18
N LEU A 44 12.81 0.90 -6.19
CA LEU A 44 12.69 0.32 -7.54
C LEU A 44 14.03 0.14 -8.27
N ASN A 45 15.12 0.71 -7.76
CA ASN A 45 16.46 0.50 -8.29
C ASN A 45 17.17 -0.69 -7.63
N ASP A 46 16.61 -1.26 -6.56
CA ASP A 46 17.13 -2.46 -5.90
C ASP A 46 16.41 -3.71 -6.44
N PRO A 47 17.12 -4.62 -7.14
CA PRO A 47 16.51 -5.83 -7.70
C PRO A 47 15.75 -6.67 -6.69
N SER A 48 16.23 -6.74 -5.44
CA SER A 48 15.61 -7.54 -4.38
C SER A 48 14.26 -6.96 -3.92
N ASP A 49 14.12 -5.64 -3.94
CA ASP A 49 12.86 -4.96 -3.63
C ASP A 49 11.89 -5.04 -4.82
N VAL A 50 12.39 -5.01 -6.06
CA VAL A 50 11.58 -5.17 -7.27
C VAL A 50 10.94 -6.56 -7.33
N GLU A 51 11.69 -7.63 -7.05
CA GLU A 51 11.17 -9.00 -7.02
C GLU A 51 10.02 -9.20 -6.02
N ARG A 52 9.97 -8.40 -4.96
CA ARG A 52 8.91 -8.43 -3.94
C ARG A 52 7.61 -7.75 -4.39
N ILE A 53 7.63 -6.99 -5.48
CA ILE A 53 6.49 -6.20 -5.96
C ILE A 53 5.85 -6.90 -7.17
N SER A 54 4.70 -7.55 -6.95
CA SER A 54 3.95 -8.25 -7.98
C SER A 54 2.70 -7.46 -8.40
N LYS A 55 2.44 -7.41 -9.71
CA LYS A 55 1.23 -6.77 -10.24
C LYS A 55 -0.05 -7.48 -9.79
N GLU A 56 0.03 -8.79 -9.64
CA GLU A 56 -1.06 -9.70 -9.34
C GLU A 56 -1.43 -9.66 -7.87
N SER A 57 -0.44 -9.62 -6.96
CA SER A 57 -0.67 -9.78 -5.52
C SER A 57 -0.44 -8.50 -4.69
N SER A 58 0.49 -7.61 -5.10
CA SER A 58 0.84 -6.43 -4.32
C SER A 58 -0.29 -5.40 -4.30
N ARG A 59 -0.72 -5.04 -3.09
CA ARG A 59 -1.74 -4.02 -2.86
C ARG A 59 -1.28 -3.05 -1.78
N VAL A 60 -1.93 -1.90 -1.73
CA VAL A 60 -1.84 -0.99 -0.59
C VAL A 60 -3.20 -0.95 0.09
N CYS A 61 -3.24 -1.20 1.39
CA CYS A 61 -4.49 -1.17 2.13
C CYS A 61 -4.97 0.27 2.33
N SER A 62 -6.27 0.42 2.49
CA SER A 62 -6.95 1.71 2.58
C SER A 62 -6.51 2.57 3.76
N LEU A 63 -5.98 1.95 4.83
CA LEU A 63 -5.44 2.62 6.02
C LEU A 63 -4.25 3.56 5.72
N HIS A 64 -3.60 3.39 4.57
CA HIS A 64 -2.51 4.27 4.14
C HIS A 64 -3.00 5.51 3.38
N PHE A 65 -4.30 5.71 3.22
CA PHE A 65 -4.88 6.89 2.58
C PHE A 65 -5.63 7.75 3.58
N LYS A 66 -5.84 9.02 3.24
CA LYS A 66 -6.62 9.94 4.09
C LYS A 66 -8.05 9.39 4.26
N ASN A 67 -8.56 9.39 5.49
CA ASN A 67 -9.90 8.89 5.84
C ASN A 67 -10.13 7.41 5.44
N ASN A 68 -9.07 6.61 5.36
CA ASN A 68 -9.14 5.21 4.93
C ASN A 68 -9.75 5.02 3.52
N VAL A 69 -9.60 5.99 2.63
CA VAL A 69 -10.13 5.93 1.26
C VAL A 69 -9.15 6.58 0.29
N ARG A 70 -8.89 5.93 -0.84
CA ARG A 70 -8.16 6.55 -1.95
C ARG A 70 -9.08 7.54 -2.66
N MET A 71 -8.83 8.83 -2.50
CA MET A 71 -9.72 9.89 -2.99
C MET A 71 -9.50 10.26 -4.47
N GLY A 72 -8.34 9.92 -5.05
CA GLY A 72 -8.02 10.34 -6.41
C GLY A 72 -6.97 9.50 -7.13
N LYS A 73 -6.86 9.73 -8.45
CA LYS A 73 -5.88 9.05 -9.30
C LYS A 73 -4.45 9.34 -8.84
N LYS A 74 -4.16 10.57 -8.39
CA LYS A 74 -2.83 11.03 -7.93
C LYS A 74 -2.60 10.87 -6.42
N ASP A 75 -3.55 10.27 -5.70
CA ASP A 75 -3.45 10.11 -4.26
C ASP A 75 -2.30 9.16 -3.91
N LEU A 76 -1.61 9.46 -2.80
CA LEU A 76 -0.41 8.75 -2.41
C LEU A 76 -0.59 8.11 -1.04
N PRO A 77 -0.11 6.87 -0.86
CA PRO A 77 -0.08 6.27 0.46
C PRO A 77 0.85 7.06 1.39
N ARG A 78 0.47 7.10 2.66
CA ARG A 78 1.20 7.72 3.76
C ARG A 78 1.90 6.63 4.56
N ILE A 79 3.24 6.74 4.65
CA ILE A 79 4.01 6.05 5.67
C ILE A 79 3.85 6.86 6.95
N ASN A 80 3.51 6.20 8.06
CA ASN A 80 3.19 6.76 9.38
C ASN A 80 1.77 7.30 9.53
N LEU A 81 0.85 6.47 10.03
CA LEU A 81 -0.13 6.85 11.07
C LEU A 81 -0.68 5.64 11.87
N LEU A 82 -0.10 4.43 11.79
CA LEU A 82 -0.36 3.38 12.79
C LEU A 82 0.81 3.35 13.77
N GLY A 83 0.86 4.39 14.59
CA GLY A 83 1.87 4.60 15.64
C GLY A 83 1.56 5.75 16.60
N LYS A 84 0.33 6.26 16.62
CA LYS A 84 -0.20 7.01 17.76
C LYS A 84 -1.41 6.26 18.28
N GLU A 85 -1.15 5.50 19.33
CA GLU A 85 -2.03 5.25 20.48
C GLU A 85 -3.51 5.60 20.24
N ILE A 86 -4.32 4.58 19.97
CA ILE A 86 -5.70 4.60 20.45
C ILE A 86 -5.64 3.90 21.80
N ASN A 87 -5.13 4.59 22.81
CA ASN A 87 -5.53 4.32 24.19
C ASN A 87 -6.94 4.89 24.31
N MET A 88 -7.92 4.00 24.38
CA MET A 88 -9.21 4.24 25.01
C MET A 88 -9.36 3.21 26.13
#